data_AF-A0A8J7DGM1-F1
#
_entry.id   AF-A0A8J7DGM1-F1
#
_cell.length_a   1.000
_cell.length_b   1.000
_cell.length_c   1.000
_cell.angle_alpha   90.00
_cell.angle_beta   90.00
_cell.angle_gamma   90.00
#
_symmetry.space_group_name_H-M   'P 1'
#
loop_
_entity.id
_entity.type
_entity.pdbx_description
1 polymer ?
#
loop_
_entity_poly.entity_id
_entity_poly.type
_entity_poly.pdbx_seq_one_letter_code
_entity_poly.pdbx_strand_id
1 'polypeptide(L)'
;MIKPSVAALTTGLMAFAITAGHAADLSFATPEGLFRLETGGDRESLLSGGDRAFNALAWSSDGQRLAVVQNYGEVYRLEPGSDEPELVFTSDCQRLPTIDLAWQRDGDLVILQRCPASIAGGLGQVRLFLSASSGALTPLDISPETLESDLHLAPDGSQVAYVTGQHIFVAALDGSRPRRVTQTPGIYGAAGSPLAWSPDGTRLAFYEGSYPFQRLNVVGVDGSDRRVLTPDPDFQIYRSRVLWSPDGRYIAFYQPFNPPFSNQEVIALVNVNTAETQVLTRPGFYDALSWAPNSQQLVLASGAQVGQQTVFRLDLVDQEFTPLTSQPLQNVLESQWSPTGDWVAFTATPPDDSMGTQVLYQVRPDGNELTSLTSIDEYVYPFVWIPTPLATETQGLSEAP
;
A
#
# COMPACT_ATOMS: atom_id res chain seq x y z
N MET A 1 7.70 20.75 -32.63
CA MET A 1 7.83 19.42 -32.01
C MET A 1 6.76 19.38 -30.94
N ILE A 2 5.66 18.69 -31.22
CA ILE A 2 4.47 18.66 -30.36
C ILE A 2 4.81 17.67 -29.23
N LYS A 3 4.94 18.17 -28.00
CA LYS A 3 4.99 17.31 -26.81
C LYS A 3 3.62 16.65 -26.67
N PRO A 4 3.54 15.35 -26.33
CA PRO A 4 2.25 14.69 -26.21
C PRO A 4 1.44 15.35 -25.09
N SER A 5 0.19 15.68 -25.42
CA SER A 5 -0.83 16.06 -24.44
C SER A 5 -1.12 14.86 -23.54
N VAL A 6 -1.39 15.08 -22.25
CA VAL A 6 -1.91 14.09 -21.29
C VAL A 6 -3.35 13.69 -21.68
N ALA A 7 -3.54 13.14 -22.86
CA ALA A 7 -4.83 12.74 -23.39
C ALA A 7 -5.17 11.34 -22.86
N ALA A 8 -6.26 11.26 -22.08
CA ALA A 8 -6.91 10.07 -21.55
C ALA A 8 -5.96 9.01 -20.97
N LEU A 9 -5.80 9.03 -19.64
CA LEU A 9 -4.99 8.14 -18.80
C LEU A 9 -5.49 6.67 -18.75
N THR A 10 -6.09 6.20 -19.84
CA THR A 10 -6.97 5.02 -19.83
C THR A 10 -6.30 3.68 -20.09
N THR A 11 -4.99 3.62 -20.42
CA THR A 11 -4.32 2.32 -20.70
C THR A 11 -2.81 2.37 -20.48
N GLY A 12 -2.33 2.28 -19.23
CA GLY A 12 -0.90 2.14 -18.91
C GLY A 12 -0.77 1.35 -17.61
N LEU A 13 0.24 0.51 -17.49
CA LEU A 13 0.31 -0.48 -16.42
C LEU A 13 0.84 0.12 -15.13
N MET A 14 1.82 1.03 -15.15
CA MET A 14 2.49 1.40 -13.90
C MET A 14 3.16 2.76 -13.96
N ALA A 15 3.06 3.51 -12.86
CA ALA A 15 3.89 4.68 -12.60
C ALA A 15 5.05 4.27 -11.69
N PHE A 16 6.28 4.63 -12.04
CA PHE A 16 7.48 4.33 -11.24
C PHE A 16 8.54 5.41 -11.39
N ALA A 17 9.42 5.51 -10.39
CA ALA A 17 10.54 6.45 -10.40
C ALA A 17 11.87 5.70 -10.49
N ILE A 18 12.77 6.21 -11.31
CA ILE A 18 14.11 5.65 -11.53
C ILE A 18 15.14 6.60 -10.93
N THR A 19 16.12 6.04 -10.22
CA THR A 19 17.40 6.73 -9.97
C THR A 19 18.54 5.91 -10.58
N ALA A 20 19.37 6.54 -11.41
CA ALA A 20 20.53 5.90 -12.02
C ALA A 20 21.77 6.10 -11.14
N GLY A 21 22.43 5.03 -10.70
CA GLY A 21 23.65 5.15 -9.87
C GLY A 21 24.30 3.82 -9.50
N HIS A 22 25.63 3.79 -9.41
CA HIS A 22 26.39 2.61 -8.97
C HIS A 22 26.29 2.44 -7.45
N ALA A 23 25.81 1.29 -6.97
CA ALA A 23 25.46 1.10 -5.57
C ALA A 23 26.65 0.87 -4.61
N ALA A 24 26.83 1.84 -3.74
CA ALA A 24 27.12 1.68 -2.30
C ALA A 24 26.64 2.92 -1.52
N ASP A 25 26.36 4.03 -2.22
CA ASP A 25 25.96 5.29 -1.64
C ASP A 25 24.83 5.93 -2.49
N LEU A 26 23.61 5.95 -1.94
CA LEU A 26 22.42 6.55 -2.55
C LEU A 26 22.57 8.08 -2.76
N SER A 27 23.62 8.71 -2.23
CA SER A 27 23.89 10.13 -2.42
C SER A 27 24.28 10.52 -3.86
N PHE A 28 24.57 9.55 -4.75
CA PHE A 28 24.99 9.80 -6.14
C PHE A 28 24.01 9.33 -7.21
N ALA A 29 22.80 8.90 -6.84
CA ALA A 29 21.82 8.43 -7.81
C ALA A 29 21.12 9.63 -8.48
N THR A 30 21.14 9.71 -9.82
CA THR A 30 20.44 10.78 -10.56
C THR A 30 19.01 10.35 -10.87
N PRO A 31 17.98 11.04 -10.37
CA PRO A 31 16.61 10.70 -10.70
C PRO A 31 16.30 10.94 -12.18
N GLU A 32 15.79 9.93 -12.89
CA GLU A 32 15.48 10.06 -14.32
C GLU A 32 14.05 10.56 -14.58
N GLY A 33 13.14 10.43 -13.61
CA GLY A 33 11.78 10.95 -13.70
C GLY A 33 10.71 9.97 -13.27
N LEU A 34 9.46 10.35 -13.57
CA LEU A 34 8.27 9.53 -13.41
C LEU A 34 7.85 9.00 -14.78
N PHE A 35 7.72 7.69 -14.90
CA PHE A 35 7.43 7.04 -16.16
C PHE A 35 6.14 6.23 -16.08
N ARG A 36 5.41 6.19 -17.20
CA ARG A 36 4.32 5.27 -17.47
C ARG A 36 4.84 4.12 -18.32
N LEU A 37 4.45 2.90 -17.98
CA LEU A 37 4.74 1.71 -18.80
C LEU A 37 3.51 1.29 -19.60
N GLU A 38 3.70 1.09 -20.90
CA GLU A 38 2.73 0.45 -21.77
C GLU A 38 2.88 -1.07 -21.74
N THR A 39 1.82 -1.81 -22.09
CA THR A 39 1.79 -3.28 -22.09
C THR A 39 2.85 -3.95 -22.98
N GLY A 40 3.48 -3.19 -23.88
CA GLY A 40 4.59 -3.65 -24.74
C GLY A 40 6.00 -3.38 -24.19
N GLY A 41 6.12 -2.80 -23.00
CA GLY A 41 7.41 -2.41 -22.41
C GLY A 41 7.92 -1.03 -22.83
N ASP A 42 7.16 -0.31 -23.68
CA ASP A 42 7.48 1.08 -24.03
C ASP A 42 7.23 1.99 -22.82
N ARG A 43 8.24 2.81 -22.49
CA ARG A 43 8.17 3.80 -21.40
C ARG A 43 7.84 5.19 -21.94
N GLU A 44 6.80 5.81 -21.39
CA GLU A 44 6.44 7.20 -21.62
C GLU A 44 6.84 8.04 -20.40
N SER A 45 7.61 9.10 -20.60
CA SER A 45 7.96 10.04 -19.52
C SER A 45 6.75 10.90 -19.17
N LEU A 46 6.16 10.69 -18.00
CA LEU A 46 5.12 11.58 -17.45
C LEU A 46 5.74 12.86 -16.90
N LEU A 47 6.88 12.73 -16.22
CA LEU A 47 7.68 13.85 -15.73
C LEU A 47 9.15 13.60 -15.96
N SER A 48 9.76 14.43 -16.81
CA SER A 48 11.20 14.36 -17.09
C SER A 48 12.01 14.76 -15.86
N GLY A 49 12.95 13.90 -15.45
CA GLY A 49 13.81 14.09 -14.29
C GLY A 49 14.79 15.25 -14.44
N GLY A 50 14.82 16.08 -13.38
CA GLY A 50 16.03 16.76 -12.94
C GLY A 50 16.53 16.09 -11.66
N ASP A 51 17.15 16.84 -10.74
CA ASP A 51 17.59 16.34 -9.41
C ASP A 51 16.42 16.00 -8.45
N ARG A 52 15.31 15.41 -8.93
CA ARG A 52 14.05 15.25 -8.19
C ARG A 52 13.77 13.79 -7.83
N ALA A 53 13.87 13.45 -6.55
CA ALA A 53 13.47 12.12 -6.06
C ALA A 53 11.95 12.03 -5.92
N PHE A 54 11.34 10.89 -6.24
CA PHE A 54 9.92 10.63 -5.99
C PHE A 54 9.78 9.56 -4.91
N ASN A 55 8.84 9.74 -3.98
CA ASN A 55 8.79 8.93 -2.77
C ASN A 55 7.43 8.28 -2.50
N ALA A 56 6.36 8.85 -3.04
CA ALA A 56 5.01 8.28 -2.95
C ALA A 56 4.20 8.69 -4.19
N LEU A 57 3.29 7.80 -4.59
CA LEU A 57 2.39 7.96 -5.72
C LEU A 57 0.98 7.53 -5.28
N ALA A 58 -0.03 8.29 -5.65
CA ALA A 58 -1.43 7.93 -5.40
C ALA A 58 -2.31 8.30 -6.59
N TRP A 59 -3.00 7.30 -7.14
CA TRP A 59 -4.02 7.50 -8.18
C TRP A 59 -5.39 7.77 -7.57
N SER A 60 -6.18 8.62 -8.22
CA SER A 60 -7.61 8.69 -7.97
C SER A 60 -8.28 7.38 -8.41
N SER A 61 -9.38 7.02 -7.75
CA SER A 61 -10.10 5.77 -8.01
C SER A 61 -10.62 5.61 -9.45
N ASP A 62 -10.84 6.73 -10.16
CA ASP A 62 -11.22 6.79 -11.58
C ASP A 62 -10.03 6.65 -12.55
N GLY A 63 -8.80 6.54 -12.04
CA GLY A 63 -7.56 6.46 -12.83
C GLY A 63 -7.23 7.72 -13.60
N GLN A 64 -7.93 8.84 -13.37
CA GLN A 64 -7.75 10.08 -14.12
C GLN A 64 -6.76 11.04 -13.48
N ARG A 65 -6.43 10.92 -12.21
CA ARG A 65 -5.55 11.88 -11.52
C ARG A 65 -4.45 11.15 -10.77
N LEU A 66 -3.26 11.72 -10.80
CA LEU A 66 -2.11 11.20 -10.08
C LEU A 66 -1.54 12.29 -9.18
N ALA A 67 -1.35 11.97 -7.91
CA ALA A 67 -0.61 12.79 -6.98
C ALA A 67 0.74 12.15 -6.70
N VAL A 68 1.79 12.96 -6.66
CA VAL A 68 3.17 12.50 -6.51
C VAL A 68 3.89 13.32 -5.45
N VAL A 69 4.64 12.64 -4.58
CA VAL A 69 5.54 13.29 -3.62
C VAL A 69 6.93 13.35 -4.21
N GLN A 70 7.47 14.57 -4.36
CA GLN A 70 8.81 14.87 -4.82
C GLN A 70 9.68 15.40 -3.67
N ASN A 71 10.97 15.06 -3.68
CA ASN A 71 11.99 15.53 -2.75
C ASN A 71 11.59 15.42 -1.28
N TYR A 72 10.84 14.37 -0.94
CA TYR A 72 10.26 14.13 0.38
C TYR A 72 9.34 15.22 0.93
N GLY A 73 8.97 16.27 0.17
CA GLY A 73 8.28 17.42 0.77
C GLY A 73 7.32 18.16 -0.14
N GLU A 74 7.41 17.98 -1.44
CA GLU A 74 6.56 18.67 -2.41
C GLU A 74 5.52 17.69 -2.95
N VAL A 75 4.24 18.05 -2.88
CA VAL A 75 3.17 17.25 -3.49
C VAL A 75 2.74 17.94 -4.77
N TYR A 76 2.80 17.20 -5.85
CA TYR A 76 2.33 17.63 -7.16
C TYR A 76 1.09 16.84 -7.57
N ARG A 77 0.20 17.52 -8.27
CA ARG A 77 -1.00 16.96 -8.86
C ARG A 77 -0.88 16.97 -10.39
N LEU A 78 -1.17 15.85 -11.01
CA LEU A 78 -1.23 15.68 -12.46
C LEU A 78 -2.68 15.43 -12.84
N GLU A 79 -3.26 16.40 -13.55
CA GLU A 79 -4.65 16.40 -14.03
C GLU A 79 -4.75 15.89 -15.47
N PRO A 80 -5.89 15.27 -15.87
CA PRO A 80 -6.16 14.92 -17.25
C PRO A 80 -6.01 16.13 -18.18
N GLY A 81 -5.27 15.98 -19.27
CA GLY A 81 -5.11 17.01 -20.29
C GLY A 81 -4.23 18.21 -19.89
N SER A 82 -3.65 18.22 -18.69
CA SER A 82 -2.67 19.23 -18.30
C SER A 82 -1.27 18.84 -18.80
N ASP A 83 -0.56 19.77 -19.42
CA ASP A 83 0.82 19.54 -19.88
C ASP A 83 1.86 19.71 -18.78
N GLU A 84 1.49 20.24 -17.60
CA GLU A 84 2.39 20.48 -16.47
C GLU A 84 1.77 20.06 -15.12
N PRO A 85 2.55 19.49 -14.19
CA PRO A 85 2.10 19.28 -12.82
C PRO A 85 1.85 20.58 -12.07
N GLU A 86 0.83 20.55 -11.24
CA GLU A 86 0.54 21.62 -10.30
C GLU A 86 1.17 21.30 -8.94
N LEU A 87 2.00 22.19 -8.39
CA LEU A 87 2.46 22.10 -7.01
C LEU A 87 1.29 22.47 -6.08
N VAL A 88 0.82 21.52 -5.28
CA VAL A 88 -0.33 21.72 -4.37
C VAL A 88 0.06 21.83 -2.90
N PHE A 89 1.25 21.36 -2.53
CA PHE A 89 1.72 21.40 -1.15
C PHE A 89 3.25 21.40 -1.07
N THR A 90 3.80 22.13 -0.11
CA THR A 90 5.21 22.06 0.27
C THR A 90 5.31 21.90 1.78
N SER A 91 6.01 20.86 2.21
CA SER A 91 6.27 20.58 3.61
C SER A 91 7.12 21.67 4.25
N ASP A 92 6.72 22.05 5.46
CA ASP A 92 7.42 22.98 6.33
C ASP A 92 8.24 22.27 7.43
N CYS A 93 8.37 20.93 7.38
CA CYS A 93 9.14 20.19 8.38
C CYS A 93 10.63 20.57 8.34
N GLN A 94 11.25 20.71 9.51
CA GLN A 94 12.70 20.96 9.64
C GLN A 94 13.57 19.77 9.25
N ARG A 95 12.99 18.56 9.23
CA ARG A 95 13.62 17.30 8.82
C ARG A 95 12.74 16.64 7.77
N LEU A 96 13.32 15.75 6.96
CA LEU A 96 12.61 15.03 5.90
C LEU A 96 11.35 14.35 6.47
N PRO A 97 10.15 14.71 6.01
CA PRO A 97 8.92 14.10 6.48
C PRO A 97 8.63 12.80 5.74
N THR A 98 7.62 12.09 6.24
CA THR A 98 6.87 11.10 5.45
C THR A 98 5.53 11.73 5.07
N ILE A 99 5.08 11.51 3.84
CA ILE A 99 3.80 12.02 3.32
C ILE A 99 3.00 10.85 2.75
N ASP A 100 1.79 10.66 3.25
CA ASP A 100 0.80 9.76 2.65
C ASP A 100 -0.28 10.56 1.92
N LEU A 101 -0.81 10.00 0.84
CA LEU A 101 -1.77 10.64 -0.04
C LEU A 101 -3.00 9.76 -0.21
N ALA A 102 -4.19 10.37 -0.23
CA ALA A 102 -5.43 9.69 -0.60
C ALA A 102 -6.36 10.63 -1.37
N TRP A 103 -7.06 10.08 -2.36
CA TRP A 103 -8.02 10.82 -3.16
C TRP A 103 -9.45 10.58 -2.66
N GLN A 104 -10.21 11.66 -2.51
CA GLN A 104 -11.65 11.61 -2.32
C GLN A 104 -12.38 11.42 -3.65
N ARG A 105 -13.63 10.94 -3.60
CA ARG A 105 -14.44 10.66 -4.81
C ARG A 105 -14.79 11.90 -5.62
N ASP A 106 -14.92 13.05 -4.96
CA ASP A 106 -15.16 14.35 -5.59
C ASP A 106 -13.91 14.95 -6.24
N GLY A 107 -12.73 14.37 -5.97
CA GLY A 107 -11.47 14.81 -6.55
C GLY A 107 -10.58 15.61 -5.64
N ASP A 108 -10.96 15.78 -4.38
CA ASP A 108 -10.11 16.46 -3.41
C ASP A 108 -8.98 15.50 -2.96
N LEU A 109 -7.78 16.05 -2.79
CA LEU A 109 -6.59 15.31 -2.40
C LEU A 109 -6.31 15.53 -0.91
N VAL A 110 -6.23 14.44 -0.16
CA VAL A 110 -5.88 14.42 1.25
C VAL A 110 -4.39 14.17 1.39
N ILE A 111 -3.71 15.02 2.14
CA ILE A 111 -2.27 14.97 2.38
C ILE A 111 -2.04 14.79 3.87
N LEU A 112 -1.43 13.67 4.25
CA LEU A 112 -1.04 13.37 5.62
C LEU A 112 0.48 13.54 5.77
N GLN A 113 0.91 14.63 6.39
CA GLN A 113 2.32 14.96 6.62
C GLN A 113 2.74 14.53 8.02
N ARG A 114 3.88 13.84 8.14
CA ARG A 114 4.51 13.56 9.43
C ARG A 114 5.89 14.20 9.50
N CYS A 115 6.04 15.17 10.40
CA CYS A 115 7.34 15.74 10.73
C CYS A 115 8.00 14.90 11.84
N PRO A 116 9.23 14.38 11.61
CA PRO A 116 10.00 13.75 12.68
C PRO A 116 10.29 14.72 13.81
N ALA A 117 10.41 14.21 15.03
CA ALA A 117 10.84 15.03 16.16
C ALA A 117 12.24 15.62 15.94
N SER A 118 12.44 16.83 16.46
CA SER A 118 13.72 17.54 16.40
C SER A 118 14.82 16.82 17.20
N ILE A 119 14.46 15.98 18.17
CA ILE A 119 15.37 15.18 19.00
C ILE A 119 14.99 13.70 18.97
N ALA A 120 15.98 12.81 19.07
CA ALA A 120 15.75 11.37 19.14
C ALA A 120 14.89 11.01 20.36
N GLY A 121 13.81 10.25 20.15
CA GLY A 121 12.84 9.88 21.20
C GLY A 121 11.75 10.92 21.48
N GLY A 122 11.75 12.07 20.81
CA GLY A 122 10.62 13.01 20.85
C GLY A 122 9.43 12.52 20.01
N LEU A 123 8.23 13.03 20.32
CA LEU A 123 7.04 12.81 19.50
C LEU A 123 7.12 13.72 18.25
N GLY A 124 6.94 13.13 17.07
CA GLY A 124 6.78 13.88 15.82
C GLY A 124 5.46 14.66 15.78
N GLN A 125 5.26 15.44 14.73
CA GLN A 125 3.97 16.10 14.46
C GLN A 125 3.30 15.44 13.27
N VAL A 126 2.02 15.13 13.39
CA VAL A 126 1.19 14.63 12.30
C VAL A 126 0.16 15.70 11.96
N ARG A 127 0.03 16.02 10.67
CA ARG A 127 -0.89 17.06 10.17
C ARG A 127 -1.61 16.56 8.93
N LEU A 128 -2.89 16.92 8.81
CA LEU A 128 -3.69 16.64 7.63
C LEU A 128 -3.99 17.92 6.88
N PHE A 129 -4.03 17.81 5.56
CA PHE A 129 -4.43 18.89 4.66
C PHE A 129 -5.40 18.33 3.63
N LEU A 130 -6.41 19.13 3.30
CA LEU A 130 -7.30 18.90 2.17
C LEU A 130 -6.95 19.89 1.07
N SER A 131 -6.48 19.38 -0.05
CA SER A 131 -6.29 20.14 -1.29
C SER A 131 -7.53 19.94 -2.16
N ALA A 132 -8.40 20.96 -2.17
CA ALA A 132 -9.61 20.92 -2.96
C ALA A 132 -9.31 20.94 -4.46
N SER A 133 -10.17 20.32 -5.25
CA SER A 133 -10.21 20.46 -6.71
C SER A 133 -10.24 21.93 -7.17
N SER A 134 -10.84 22.81 -6.37
CA SER A 134 -10.85 24.28 -6.57
C SER A 134 -9.50 24.98 -6.36
N GLY A 135 -8.47 24.26 -5.88
CA GLY A 135 -7.12 24.77 -5.62
C GLY A 135 -6.90 25.28 -4.19
N ALA A 136 -7.92 25.26 -3.33
CA ALA A 136 -7.77 25.66 -1.93
C ALA A 136 -7.08 24.55 -1.10
N LEU A 137 -6.01 24.90 -0.38
CA LEU A 137 -5.38 24.01 0.60
C LEU A 137 -5.84 24.39 2.01
N THR A 138 -6.50 23.46 2.70
CA THR A 138 -7.05 23.68 4.04
C THR A 138 -6.39 22.73 5.04
N PRO A 139 -5.72 23.21 6.10
CA PRO A 139 -5.26 22.34 7.18
C PRO A 139 -6.49 21.79 7.93
N LEU A 140 -6.44 20.50 8.24
CA LEU A 140 -7.47 19.79 8.95
C LEU A 140 -6.99 19.48 10.37
N ASP A 141 -7.79 19.88 11.36
CA ASP A 141 -7.44 19.72 12.76
C ASP A 141 -8.06 18.44 13.34
N ILE A 142 -7.29 17.37 13.29
CA ILE A 142 -7.61 16.10 13.96
C ILE A 142 -6.71 15.99 15.19
N SER A 143 -6.87 16.90 16.14
CA SER A 143 -6.07 16.96 17.37
C SER A 143 -6.85 16.46 18.59
N PRO A 144 -6.81 15.15 18.93
CA PRO A 144 -6.92 14.78 20.34
C PRO A 144 -5.64 15.23 21.06
N GLU A 145 -5.75 15.65 22.32
CA GLU A 145 -4.62 16.20 23.10
C GLU A 145 -3.41 15.24 23.19
N THR A 146 -3.59 13.93 22.97
CA THR A 146 -2.53 12.91 22.95
C THR A 146 -2.79 11.81 21.90
N LEU A 147 -2.19 11.92 20.71
CA LEU A 147 -2.14 10.81 19.75
C LEU A 147 -1.16 9.73 20.24
N GLU A 148 -1.60 8.47 20.21
CA GLU A 148 -0.81 7.29 20.57
C GLU A 148 -0.44 6.45 19.34
N SER A 149 -0.98 6.78 18.17
CA SER A 149 -0.66 6.15 16.88
C SER A 149 -0.60 7.18 15.75
N ASP A 150 -0.18 6.71 14.57
CA ASP A 150 -0.43 7.41 13.32
C ASP A 150 -1.92 7.49 12.97
N LEU A 151 -2.22 8.39 12.04
CA LEU A 151 -3.52 8.52 11.38
C LEU A 151 -3.58 7.56 10.18
N HIS A 152 -4.69 6.84 10.04
CA HIS A 152 -4.94 5.89 8.96
C HIS A 152 -6.17 6.32 8.15
N LEU A 153 -5.97 6.76 6.92
CA LEU A 153 -7.06 7.20 6.03
C LEU A 153 -7.91 6.02 5.57
N ALA A 154 -9.23 6.21 5.52
CA ALA A 154 -10.15 5.28 4.89
C ALA A 154 -9.89 5.21 3.37
N PRO A 155 -10.20 4.09 2.69
CA PRO A 155 -9.90 3.93 1.26
C PRO A 155 -10.53 4.99 0.35
N ASP A 156 -11.66 5.57 0.76
CA ASP A 156 -12.36 6.63 0.03
C ASP A 156 -11.94 8.06 0.44
N GLY A 157 -10.98 8.18 1.35
CA GLY A 157 -10.52 9.45 1.89
C GLY A 157 -11.57 10.22 2.69
N SER A 158 -12.70 9.62 3.10
CA SER A 158 -13.76 10.34 3.82
C SER A 158 -13.54 10.41 5.33
N GLN A 159 -12.76 9.48 5.87
CA GLN A 159 -12.57 9.27 7.30
C GLN A 159 -11.12 8.95 7.64
N VAL A 160 -10.79 9.09 8.91
CA VAL A 160 -9.50 8.70 9.48
C VAL A 160 -9.72 7.84 10.71
N ALA A 161 -8.83 6.88 10.94
CA ALA A 161 -8.74 6.10 12.16
C ALA A 161 -7.44 6.42 12.91
N TYR A 162 -7.49 6.46 14.23
CA TYR A 162 -6.34 6.77 15.08
C TYR A 162 -6.52 6.26 16.50
N VAL A 163 -5.42 6.19 17.26
CA VAL A 163 -5.41 5.80 18.67
C VAL A 163 -5.15 7.01 19.54
N THR A 164 -5.98 7.21 20.57
CA THR A 164 -5.78 8.20 21.63
C THR A 164 -6.41 7.70 22.93
N GLY A 165 -5.76 7.96 24.06
CA GLY A 165 -6.26 7.56 25.38
C GLY A 165 -6.52 6.06 25.48
N GLN A 166 -5.64 5.22 24.92
CA GLN A 166 -5.78 3.76 24.83
C GLN A 166 -7.07 3.30 24.14
N HIS A 167 -7.59 4.06 23.18
CA HIS A 167 -8.79 3.72 22.42
C HIS A 167 -8.62 4.04 20.95
N ILE A 168 -9.27 3.24 20.09
CA ILE A 168 -9.35 3.52 18.65
C ILE A 168 -10.54 4.45 18.42
N PHE A 169 -10.30 5.50 17.64
CA PHE A 169 -11.29 6.46 17.18
C PHE A 169 -11.36 6.48 15.66
N VAL A 170 -12.54 6.80 15.15
CA VAL A 170 -12.80 7.15 13.76
C VAL A 170 -13.43 8.53 13.72
N ALA A 171 -12.96 9.40 12.84
CA ALA A 171 -13.49 10.74 12.66
C ALA A 171 -13.62 11.08 11.17
N ALA A 172 -14.44 12.08 10.86
CA ALA A 172 -14.39 12.74 9.57
C ALA A 172 -13.06 13.49 9.43
N LEU A 173 -12.68 13.82 8.19
CA LEU A 173 -11.41 14.48 7.91
C LEU A 173 -11.28 15.88 8.54
N ASP A 174 -12.37 16.59 8.77
CA ASP A 174 -12.36 17.89 9.45
C ASP A 174 -12.25 17.77 10.98
N GLY A 175 -11.98 16.57 11.49
CA GLY A 175 -11.95 16.26 12.93
C GLY A 175 -13.35 16.20 13.55
N SER A 176 -14.41 16.44 12.80
CA SER A 176 -15.76 16.39 13.32
C SER A 176 -16.23 14.96 13.57
N ARG A 177 -17.20 14.84 14.49
CA ARG A 177 -17.85 13.58 14.86
C ARG A 177 -16.87 12.46 15.24
N PRO A 178 -15.86 12.71 16.09
CA PRO A 178 -14.98 11.65 16.54
C PRO A 178 -15.78 10.60 17.31
N ARG A 179 -15.65 9.35 16.89
CA ARG A 179 -16.34 8.21 17.46
C ARG A 179 -15.35 7.23 18.02
N ARG A 180 -15.48 6.90 19.30
CA ARG A 180 -14.74 5.80 19.92
C ARG A 180 -15.29 4.47 19.41
N VAL A 181 -14.41 3.66 18.83
CA VAL A 181 -14.76 2.38 18.19
C VAL A 181 -14.52 1.19 19.14
N THR A 182 -13.60 1.33 20.09
CA THR A 182 -13.30 0.31 21.10
C THR A 182 -14.02 0.58 22.43
N GLN A 183 -14.53 -0.47 23.07
CA GLN A 183 -15.24 -0.35 24.36
C GLN A 183 -14.30 -0.32 25.57
N THR A 184 -13.22 -1.11 25.53
CA THR A 184 -12.22 -1.21 26.60
C THR A 184 -10.94 -0.49 26.21
N PRO A 185 -10.20 0.10 27.16
CA PRO A 185 -8.86 0.58 26.89
C PRO A 185 -7.96 -0.61 26.56
N GLY A 186 -6.99 -0.41 25.68
CA GLY A 186 -6.09 -1.47 25.23
C GLY A 186 -4.77 -0.92 24.71
N ILE A 187 -3.82 -1.84 24.52
CA ILE A 187 -2.60 -1.58 23.78
C ILE A 187 -2.87 -2.01 22.35
N TYR A 188 -2.86 -1.05 21.43
CA TYR A 188 -3.12 -1.29 20.03
C TYR A 188 -1.83 -1.14 19.21
N GLY A 189 -1.57 -2.14 18.39
CA GLY A 189 -0.42 -2.18 17.48
C GLY A 189 0.81 -2.91 18.00
N ALA A 190 1.44 -3.68 17.12
CA ALA A 190 2.87 -4.01 17.22
C ALA A 190 3.68 -2.76 16.83
N ALA A 191 4.97 -2.67 17.17
CA ALA A 191 5.87 -1.60 16.76
C ALA A 191 5.57 -1.12 15.30
N GLY A 192 4.89 0.03 15.15
CA GLY A 192 4.48 0.58 13.84
C GLY A 192 2.98 0.62 13.50
N SER A 193 2.06 0.15 14.36
CA SER A 193 0.58 0.33 14.35
C SER A 193 -0.21 -0.07 13.08
N PRO A 194 -0.89 -1.23 13.05
CA PRO A 194 -1.61 -1.72 11.86
C PRO A 194 -3.12 -1.62 12.01
N LEU A 195 -3.64 -0.39 12.10
CA LEU A 195 -5.05 -0.19 11.79
C LEU A 195 -5.21 -0.37 10.28
N ALA A 196 -6.04 -1.32 9.86
CA ALA A 196 -6.29 -1.61 8.46
C ALA A 196 -7.79 -1.53 8.18
N TRP A 197 -8.18 -0.56 7.36
CA TRP A 197 -9.54 -0.46 6.85
C TRP A 197 -9.87 -1.64 5.94
N SER A 198 -11.10 -2.14 6.04
CA SER A 198 -11.65 -3.02 5.02
C SER A 198 -11.79 -2.27 3.69
N PRO A 199 -11.76 -2.97 2.54
CA PRO A 199 -11.80 -2.31 1.22
C PRO A 199 -13.04 -1.43 0.99
N ASP A 200 -14.16 -1.79 1.62
CA ASP A 200 -15.42 -1.04 1.59
C ASP A 200 -15.48 0.13 2.60
N GLY A 201 -14.45 0.30 3.44
CA GLY A 201 -14.38 1.34 4.46
C GLY A 201 -15.35 1.17 5.63
N THR A 202 -15.99 0.01 5.79
CA THR A 202 -17.02 -0.19 6.84
C THR A 202 -16.48 -0.80 8.13
N ARG A 203 -15.29 -1.41 8.09
CA ARG A 203 -14.67 -2.12 9.21
C ARG A 203 -13.19 -1.76 9.36
N LEU A 204 -12.70 -1.93 10.57
CA LEU A 204 -11.30 -1.79 10.94
C LEU A 204 -10.77 -3.10 11.50
N ALA A 205 -9.66 -3.59 10.95
CA ALA A 205 -8.84 -4.62 11.55
C ALA A 205 -7.71 -3.99 12.37
N PHE A 206 -7.36 -4.61 13.50
CA PHE A 206 -6.31 -4.11 14.38
C PHE A 206 -5.75 -5.22 15.28
N TYR A 207 -4.51 -5.05 15.73
CA TYR A 207 -3.93 -5.88 16.77
C TYR A 207 -4.14 -5.27 18.15
N GLU A 208 -4.59 -6.09 19.10
CA GLU A 208 -4.75 -5.74 20.51
C GLU A 208 -3.90 -6.66 21.38
N GLY A 209 -3.08 -6.08 22.26
CA GLY A 209 -2.21 -6.79 23.19
C GLY A 209 -0.78 -6.26 23.19
N SER A 210 0.03 -6.78 24.11
CA SER A 210 1.44 -6.41 24.24
C SER A 210 2.30 -7.33 23.40
N TYR A 211 3.24 -6.78 22.62
CA TYR A 211 4.20 -7.59 21.88
C TYR A 211 4.92 -8.61 22.79
N PRO A 212 5.05 -9.89 22.37
CA PRO A 212 4.62 -10.46 21.09
C PRO A 212 3.17 -10.97 21.05
N PHE A 213 2.46 -10.97 22.17
CA PHE A 213 1.14 -11.58 22.33
C PHE A 213 0.04 -10.60 21.96
N GLN A 214 -0.44 -10.69 20.73
CA GLN A 214 -1.41 -9.75 20.17
C GLN A 214 -2.46 -10.51 19.38
N ARG A 215 -3.72 -10.11 19.53
CA ARG A 215 -4.84 -10.74 18.85
C ARG A 215 -5.32 -9.87 17.72
N LEU A 216 -5.57 -10.48 16.57
CA LEU A 216 -6.23 -9.82 15.44
C LEU A 216 -7.71 -9.65 15.79
N ASN A 217 -8.18 -8.42 15.70
CA ASN A 217 -9.56 -8.03 15.93
C ASN A 217 -10.11 -7.34 14.68
N VAL A 218 -11.43 -7.40 14.51
CA VAL A 218 -12.18 -6.56 13.57
C VAL A 218 -13.32 -5.89 14.31
N VAL A 219 -13.67 -4.67 13.91
CA VAL A 219 -14.80 -3.90 14.44
C VAL A 219 -15.43 -3.07 13.34
N GLY A 220 -16.74 -2.84 13.39
CA GLY A 220 -17.39 -1.84 12.54
C GLY A 220 -16.83 -0.46 12.85
N VAL A 221 -16.79 0.44 11.88
CA VAL A 221 -16.32 1.84 12.09
C VAL A 221 -17.23 2.63 13.04
N ASP A 222 -18.43 2.09 13.25
CA ASP A 222 -19.40 2.53 14.22
C ASP A 222 -19.17 1.88 15.63
N GLY A 223 -18.15 1.06 15.81
CA GLY A 223 -17.89 0.36 17.07
C GLY A 223 -18.81 -0.80 17.36
N SER A 224 -19.71 -1.15 16.44
CA SER A 224 -20.52 -2.37 16.51
C SER A 224 -19.73 -3.59 16.04
N ASP A 225 -20.30 -4.78 16.24
CA ASP A 225 -19.81 -6.05 15.67
C ASP A 225 -18.32 -6.34 15.87
N ARG A 226 -17.77 -5.92 17.03
CA ARG A 226 -16.39 -6.29 17.40
C ARG A 226 -16.25 -7.81 17.49
N ARG A 227 -15.23 -8.34 16.84
CA ARG A 227 -14.86 -9.76 16.85
C ARG A 227 -13.36 -9.93 17.07
N VAL A 228 -12.99 -10.90 17.89
CA VAL A 228 -11.61 -11.38 18.02
C VAL A 228 -11.42 -12.50 17.01
N LEU A 229 -10.59 -12.29 16.00
CA LEU A 229 -10.36 -13.25 14.93
C LEU A 229 -9.33 -14.31 15.32
N THR A 230 -8.38 -13.98 16.19
CA THR A 230 -7.42 -14.93 16.76
C THR A 230 -7.60 -15.01 18.29
N PRO A 231 -8.55 -15.83 18.79
CA PRO A 231 -8.95 -15.80 20.20
C PRO A 231 -7.97 -16.47 21.15
N ASP A 232 -6.99 -17.23 20.63
CA ASP A 232 -5.96 -17.87 21.44
C ASP A 232 -5.16 -16.83 22.24
N PRO A 233 -5.11 -16.92 23.59
CA PRO A 233 -4.39 -15.96 24.43
C PRO A 233 -2.87 -15.99 24.19
N ASP A 234 -2.31 -17.11 23.71
CA ASP A 234 -0.89 -17.26 23.44
C ASP A 234 -0.55 -16.96 21.96
N PHE A 235 -1.51 -16.39 21.21
CA PHE A 235 -1.30 -16.02 19.82
C PHE A 235 -0.23 -14.94 19.68
N GLN A 236 0.82 -15.24 18.90
CA GLN A 236 1.95 -14.34 18.69
C GLN A 236 1.92 -13.76 17.29
N ILE A 237 2.26 -12.47 17.17
CA ILE A 237 2.36 -11.76 15.89
C ILE A 237 3.67 -10.98 15.89
N TYR A 238 4.50 -11.23 14.88
CA TYR A 238 5.79 -10.55 14.73
C TYR A 238 5.76 -9.49 13.63
N ARG A 239 4.96 -9.69 12.58
CA ARG A 239 4.78 -8.74 11.48
C ARG A 239 3.43 -8.05 11.60
N SER A 240 3.44 -6.72 11.51
CA SER A 240 2.23 -5.91 11.68
C SER A 240 1.31 -5.88 10.46
N ARG A 241 1.70 -6.42 9.30
CA ARG A 241 0.93 -6.26 8.05
C ARG A 241 -0.37 -7.08 8.06
N VAL A 242 -1.50 -6.38 7.90
CA VAL A 242 -2.86 -6.95 7.77
C VAL A 242 -3.32 -6.78 6.33
N LEU A 243 -3.68 -7.87 5.64
CA LEU A 243 -4.09 -7.84 4.24
C LEU A 243 -5.51 -8.35 4.06
N TRP A 244 -6.46 -7.42 3.95
CA TRP A 244 -7.83 -7.74 3.58
C TRP A 244 -7.91 -8.31 2.16
N SER A 245 -8.72 -9.33 1.97
CA SER A 245 -9.16 -9.72 0.63
C SER A 245 -9.98 -8.57 0.01
N PRO A 246 -9.93 -8.34 -1.31
CA PRO A 246 -10.69 -7.28 -1.97
C PRO A 246 -12.21 -7.32 -1.71
N ASP A 247 -12.76 -8.53 -1.53
CA ASP A 247 -14.17 -8.74 -1.15
C ASP A 247 -14.48 -8.54 0.34
N GLY A 248 -13.46 -8.24 1.17
CA GLY A 248 -13.59 -7.99 2.61
C GLY A 248 -14.02 -9.21 3.45
N ARG A 249 -14.00 -10.43 2.90
CA ARG A 249 -14.42 -11.64 3.61
C ARG A 249 -13.30 -12.27 4.43
N TYR A 250 -12.05 -12.06 4.04
CA TYR A 250 -10.90 -12.67 4.66
C TYR A 250 -9.78 -11.68 4.95
N ILE A 251 -8.90 -12.07 5.87
CA ILE A 251 -7.63 -11.38 6.12
C ILE A 251 -6.51 -12.42 6.01
N ALA A 252 -5.52 -12.12 5.17
CA ALA A 252 -4.27 -12.86 5.11
C ALA A 252 -3.22 -12.20 6.01
N PHE A 253 -2.45 -13.02 6.73
CA PHE A 253 -1.42 -12.55 7.65
C PHE A 253 -0.30 -13.57 7.84
N TYR A 254 0.83 -13.10 8.36
CA TYR A 254 2.00 -13.92 8.71
C TYR A 254 1.85 -14.41 10.16
N GLN A 255 1.97 -15.72 10.36
CA GLN A 255 1.91 -16.35 11.68
C GLN A 255 3.24 -17.00 12.02
N PRO A 256 3.89 -16.64 13.14
CA PRO A 256 5.10 -17.31 13.62
C PRO A 256 4.88 -18.81 13.83
N PHE A 257 5.87 -19.63 13.45
CA PHE A 257 5.85 -21.08 13.64
C PHE A 257 6.86 -21.50 14.71
N ASN A 258 6.40 -22.20 15.76
CA ASN A 258 7.21 -22.64 16.91
C ASN A 258 8.11 -21.56 17.55
N PRO A 259 7.57 -20.38 17.88
CA PRO A 259 8.34 -19.34 18.56
C PRO A 259 8.72 -19.73 20.01
N PRO A 260 9.83 -19.19 20.57
CA PRO A 260 10.84 -18.34 19.95
C PRO A 260 11.96 -19.14 19.25
N PHE A 261 11.79 -20.46 19.10
CA PHE A 261 12.84 -21.38 18.66
C PHE A 261 13.07 -21.39 17.14
N SER A 262 12.19 -20.73 16.39
CA SER A 262 12.26 -20.62 14.94
C SER A 262 11.87 -19.22 14.50
N ASN A 263 12.50 -18.76 13.42
CA ASN A 263 12.17 -17.54 12.70
C ASN A 263 11.31 -17.82 11.45
N GLN A 264 10.85 -19.06 11.27
CA GLN A 264 9.94 -19.42 10.20
C GLN A 264 8.52 -18.98 10.52
N GLU A 265 7.76 -18.72 9.47
CA GLU A 265 6.38 -18.32 9.54
C GLU A 265 5.53 -19.22 8.63
N VAL A 266 4.22 -19.14 8.80
CA VAL A 266 3.24 -19.62 7.82
C VAL A 266 2.37 -18.44 7.39
N ILE A 267 1.85 -18.50 6.16
CA ILE A 267 0.77 -17.61 5.75
C ILE A 267 -0.55 -18.27 6.14
N ALA A 268 -1.39 -17.53 6.84
CA ALA A 268 -2.70 -17.96 7.27
C ALA A 268 -3.78 -17.00 6.76
N LEU A 269 -4.97 -17.54 6.60
CA LEU A 269 -6.18 -16.83 6.22
C LEU A 269 -7.18 -16.94 7.36
N VAL A 270 -7.77 -15.83 7.78
CA VAL A 270 -8.89 -15.84 8.73
C VAL A 270 -10.15 -15.29 8.09
N ASN A 271 -11.25 -16.01 8.24
CA ASN A 271 -12.57 -15.54 7.84
C ASN A 271 -13.06 -14.48 8.84
N VAL A 272 -13.38 -13.30 8.34
CA VAL A 272 -13.75 -12.14 9.17
C VAL A 272 -15.09 -12.36 9.89
N ASN A 273 -15.95 -13.22 9.34
CA ASN A 273 -17.26 -13.48 9.91
C ASN A 273 -17.29 -14.63 10.89
N THR A 274 -16.57 -15.72 10.61
CA THR A 274 -16.59 -16.93 11.44
C THR A 274 -15.41 -17.03 12.41
N ALA A 275 -14.37 -16.20 12.24
CA ALA A 275 -13.07 -16.32 12.91
C ALA A 275 -12.35 -17.67 12.65
N GLU A 276 -12.83 -18.44 11.66
CA GLU A 276 -12.15 -19.67 11.25
C GLU A 276 -10.84 -19.32 10.56
N THR A 277 -9.76 -19.92 11.05
CA THR A 277 -8.40 -19.73 10.51
C THR A 277 -7.98 -20.96 9.72
N GLN A 278 -7.43 -20.75 8.54
CA GLN A 278 -6.85 -21.76 7.69
C GLN A 278 -5.37 -21.41 7.43
N VAL A 279 -4.47 -22.33 7.74
CA VAL A 279 -3.06 -22.21 7.36
C VAL A 279 -2.91 -22.61 5.89
N LEU A 280 -2.30 -21.74 5.09
CA LEU A 280 -2.16 -21.91 3.64
C LEU A 280 -0.80 -22.48 3.23
N THR A 281 0.23 -22.30 4.06
CA THR A 281 1.59 -22.69 3.72
C THR A 281 2.22 -23.59 4.78
N ARG A 282 3.30 -24.26 4.39
CA ARG A 282 4.20 -24.91 5.36
C ARG A 282 5.08 -23.86 6.06
N PRO A 283 5.76 -24.20 7.16
CA PRO A 283 6.74 -23.31 7.77
C PRO A 283 7.86 -22.96 6.80
N GLY A 284 8.16 -21.67 6.65
CA GLY A 284 9.18 -21.19 5.73
C GLY A 284 9.45 -19.69 5.84
N PHE A 285 10.10 -19.13 4.82
CA PHE A 285 10.33 -17.70 4.68
C PHE A 285 9.45 -17.16 3.55
N TYR A 286 8.62 -16.18 3.89
CA TYR A 286 7.62 -15.60 2.99
C TYR A 286 7.73 -14.09 2.97
N ASP A 287 7.64 -13.50 1.78
CA ASP A 287 7.60 -12.05 1.57
C ASP A 287 6.70 -11.70 0.38
N ALA A 288 6.56 -10.41 0.07
CA ALA A 288 5.81 -9.91 -1.08
C ALA A 288 4.39 -10.48 -1.22
N LEU A 289 3.68 -10.69 -0.09
CA LEU A 289 2.30 -11.18 -0.08
C LEU A 289 1.32 -10.12 -0.59
N SER A 290 0.50 -10.46 -1.58
CA SER A 290 -0.58 -9.60 -2.09
C SER A 290 -1.78 -10.40 -2.61
N TRP A 291 -2.97 -9.78 -2.54
CA TRP A 291 -4.21 -10.35 -3.05
C TRP A 291 -4.43 -10.04 -4.52
N ALA A 292 -4.90 -11.04 -5.27
CA ALA A 292 -5.49 -10.82 -6.57
C ALA A 292 -6.85 -10.09 -6.43
N PRO A 293 -7.24 -9.23 -7.40
CA PRO A 293 -8.50 -8.48 -7.35
C PRO A 293 -9.74 -9.37 -7.26
N ASN A 294 -9.66 -10.62 -7.75
CA ASN A 294 -10.74 -11.60 -7.69
C ASN A 294 -10.98 -12.22 -6.30
N SER A 295 -10.15 -11.92 -5.29
CA SER A 295 -10.22 -12.50 -3.93
C SER A 295 -10.11 -14.02 -3.84
N GLN A 296 -9.62 -14.68 -4.90
CA GLN A 296 -9.47 -16.14 -4.98
C GLN A 296 -8.00 -16.56 -5.05
N GLN A 297 -7.09 -15.62 -5.25
CA GLN A 297 -5.68 -15.90 -5.46
C GLN A 297 -4.80 -14.94 -4.65
N LEU A 298 -3.62 -15.44 -4.29
CA LEU A 298 -2.55 -14.67 -3.65
C LEU A 298 -1.29 -14.75 -4.51
N VAL A 299 -0.42 -13.74 -4.42
CA VAL A 299 0.99 -13.87 -4.78
C VAL A 299 1.82 -13.79 -3.52
N LEU A 300 2.87 -14.60 -3.45
CA LEU A 300 3.85 -14.58 -2.37
C LEU A 300 5.22 -15.05 -2.86
N ALA A 301 6.28 -14.47 -2.32
CA ALA A 301 7.64 -14.97 -2.50
C ALA A 301 7.93 -16.03 -1.43
N SER A 302 8.56 -17.14 -1.81
CA SER A 302 8.97 -18.19 -0.88
C SER A 302 10.35 -18.75 -1.19
N GLY A 303 11.14 -19.03 -0.15
CA GLY A 303 12.52 -19.50 -0.27
C GLY A 303 12.94 -20.45 0.86
N ALA A 304 13.94 -21.29 0.59
CA ALA A 304 14.56 -22.17 1.59
C ALA A 304 15.47 -21.41 2.57
N GLN A 305 15.97 -20.24 2.16
CA GLN A 305 16.74 -19.31 2.97
C GLN A 305 16.32 -17.88 2.65
N VAL A 306 16.57 -16.95 3.57
CA VAL A 306 16.33 -15.52 3.35
C VAL A 306 17.13 -15.05 2.14
N GLY A 307 16.50 -14.28 1.25
CA GLY A 307 17.17 -13.66 0.10
C GLY A 307 17.36 -14.55 -1.13
N GLN A 308 16.83 -15.77 -1.17
CA GLN A 308 16.66 -16.54 -2.42
C GLN A 308 15.25 -17.12 -2.49
N GLN A 309 14.39 -16.48 -3.29
CA GLN A 309 12.96 -16.72 -3.28
C GLN A 309 12.42 -16.90 -4.68
N THR A 310 11.52 -17.87 -4.85
CA THR A 310 10.67 -18.01 -6.04
C THR A 310 9.36 -17.29 -5.76
N VAL A 311 8.85 -16.56 -6.75
CA VAL A 311 7.52 -15.93 -6.66
C VAL A 311 6.49 -16.96 -7.07
N PHE A 312 5.44 -17.13 -6.26
CA PHE A 312 4.35 -18.05 -6.53
C PHE A 312 3.02 -17.32 -6.57
N ARG A 313 2.14 -17.77 -7.47
CA ARG A 313 0.70 -17.60 -7.33
C ARG A 313 0.16 -18.78 -6.53
N LEU A 314 -0.68 -18.50 -5.54
CA LEU A 314 -1.46 -19.48 -4.80
C LEU A 314 -2.94 -19.35 -5.15
N ASP A 315 -3.54 -20.41 -5.65
CA ASP A 315 -5.00 -20.52 -5.79
C ASP A 315 -5.64 -20.99 -4.48
N LEU A 316 -6.61 -20.26 -3.95
CA LEU A 316 -7.18 -20.54 -2.64
C LEU A 316 -8.23 -21.64 -2.63
N VAL A 317 -8.83 -21.96 -3.78
CA VAL A 317 -9.85 -23.01 -3.88
C VAL A 317 -9.17 -24.38 -3.85
N ASP A 318 -8.18 -24.56 -4.72
CA ASP A 318 -7.50 -25.85 -4.90
C ASP A 318 -6.18 -25.93 -4.11
N GLN A 319 -5.74 -24.84 -3.48
CA GLN A 319 -4.45 -24.71 -2.77
C GLN A 319 -3.24 -25.05 -3.64
N GLU A 320 -3.35 -24.74 -4.94
CA GLU A 320 -2.30 -24.96 -5.92
C GLU A 320 -1.29 -23.81 -5.92
N PHE A 321 0.01 -24.15 -5.85
CA PHE A 321 1.11 -23.21 -6.02
C PHE A 321 1.64 -23.28 -7.46
N THR A 322 1.53 -22.17 -8.19
CA THR A 322 2.10 -22.02 -9.53
C THR A 322 3.33 -21.10 -9.45
N PRO A 323 4.55 -21.56 -9.81
CA PRO A 323 5.71 -20.69 -9.85
C PRO A 323 5.56 -19.65 -10.97
N LEU A 324 5.80 -18.38 -10.63
CA LEU A 324 5.79 -17.27 -11.58
C LEU A 324 7.20 -16.89 -12.05
N THR A 325 8.24 -17.34 -11.35
CA THR A 325 9.63 -17.15 -11.78
C THR A 325 10.25 -18.49 -12.16
N SER A 326 10.98 -18.50 -13.27
CA SER A 326 11.67 -19.71 -13.78
C SER A 326 12.85 -20.14 -12.91
N GLN A 327 13.37 -19.22 -12.09
CA GLN A 327 14.43 -19.46 -11.12
C GLN A 327 14.19 -18.60 -9.86
N PRO A 328 14.81 -18.94 -8.72
CA PRO A 328 14.81 -18.07 -7.54
C PRO A 328 15.48 -16.73 -7.84
N LEU A 329 14.89 -15.65 -7.36
CA LEU A 329 15.45 -14.30 -7.36
C LEU A 329 15.92 -13.93 -5.96
N GLN A 330 16.70 -12.86 -5.85
CA GLN A 330 17.16 -12.34 -4.57
C GLN A 330 16.24 -11.22 -4.07
N ASN A 331 16.13 -11.05 -2.75
CA ASN A 331 15.45 -9.91 -2.09
C ASN A 331 14.12 -9.51 -2.75
N VAL A 332 13.13 -10.41 -2.77
CA VAL A 332 11.80 -10.08 -3.32
C VAL A 332 11.01 -9.34 -2.25
N LEU A 333 10.77 -8.04 -2.44
CA LEU A 333 10.26 -7.17 -1.36
C LEU A 333 8.77 -6.88 -1.47
N GLU A 334 8.33 -6.34 -2.61
CA GLU A 334 6.95 -5.93 -2.84
C GLU A 334 6.36 -6.64 -4.05
N SER A 335 5.06 -6.96 -3.98
CA SER A 335 4.29 -7.38 -5.15
C SER A 335 2.94 -6.68 -5.18
N GLN A 336 2.42 -6.45 -6.38
CA GLN A 336 1.09 -5.93 -6.61
C GLN A 336 0.49 -6.57 -7.86
N TRP A 337 -0.77 -7.00 -7.77
CA TRP A 337 -1.55 -7.39 -8.94
C TRP A 337 -2.02 -6.15 -9.70
N SER A 338 -2.10 -6.25 -11.02
CA SER A 338 -2.84 -5.27 -11.79
C SER A 338 -4.32 -5.28 -11.35
N PRO A 339 -5.03 -4.13 -11.40
CA PRO A 339 -6.44 -4.08 -11.01
C PRO A 339 -7.34 -5.00 -11.85
N THR A 340 -6.94 -5.31 -13.09
CA THR A 340 -7.63 -6.28 -13.95
C THR A 340 -7.30 -7.74 -13.61
N GLY A 341 -6.23 -7.98 -12.87
CA GLY A 341 -5.73 -9.31 -12.52
C GLY A 341 -4.89 -9.99 -13.61
N ASP A 342 -4.63 -9.31 -14.72
CA ASP A 342 -3.91 -9.85 -15.88
C ASP A 342 -2.39 -9.92 -15.70
N TRP A 343 -1.85 -9.20 -14.71
CA TRP A 343 -0.42 -9.06 -14.46
C TRP A 343 -0.10 -9.02 -12.97
N VAL A 344 1.11 -9.43 -12.64
CA VAL A 344 1.73 -9.28 -11.32
C VAL A 344 3.03 -8.52 -11.53
N ALA A 345 3.24 -7.45 -10.76
CA ALA A 345 4.51 -6.74 -10.71
C ALA A 345 5.13 -6.90 -9.34
N PHE A 346 6.46 -6.96 -9.31
CA PHE A 346 7.21 -7.10 -8.07
C PHE A 346 8.62 -6.55 -8.23
N THR A 347 9.23 -6.19 -7.11
CA THR A 347 10.64 -5.81 -7.06
C THR A 347 11.49 -6.96 -6.54
N ALA A 348 12.61 -7.20 -7.21
CA ALA A 348 13.57 -8.23 -6.84
C ALA A 348 14.99 -7.90 -7.33
N THR A 349 15.98 -8.49 -6.69
CA THR A 349 17.36 -8.48 -7.14
C THR A 349 17.64 -9.68 -8.06
N PRO A 350 18.25 -9.47 -9.24
CA PRO A 350 18.67 -10.58 -10.11
C PRO A 350 19.60 -11.58 -9.38
N PRO A 351 19.61 -12.88 -9.73
CA PRO A 351 20.41 -13.89 -9.02
C PRO A 351 21.92 -13.66 -9.07
N ASP A 352 22.41 -13.07 -10.14
CA ASP A 352 23.83 -12.81 -10.37
C ASP A 352 24.26 -11.40 -9.92
N ASP A 353 23.33 -10.62 -9.37
CA ASP A 353 23.61 -9.27 -8.88
C ASP A 353 24.06 -9.28 -7.42
N SER A 354 25.37 -9.14 -7.22
CA SER A 354 25.96 -9.02 -5.89
C SER A 354 25.75 -7.64 -5.23
N MET A 355 25.33 -6.64 -5.98
CA MET A 355 25.15 -5.27 -5.48
C MET A 355 23.79 -5.08 -4.81
N GLY A 356 22.84 -6.00 -5.01
CA GLY A 356 21.53 -5.93 -4.39
C GLY A 356 20.59 -4.93 -5.03
N THR A 357 20.75 -4.61 -6.32
CA THR A 357 19.86 -3.65 -6.99
C THR A 357 18.44 -4.21 -7.04
N GLN A 358 17.46 -3.34 -6.82
CA GLN A 358 16.03 -3.67 -6.93
C GLN A 358 15.55 -3.37 -8.34
N VAL A 359 15.28 -4.44 -9.09
CA VAL A 359 14.72 -4.39 -10.45
C VAL A 359 13.22 -4.63 -10.37
N LEU A 360 12.45 -3.83 -11.12
CA LEU A 360 11.01 -4.03 -11.28
C LEU A 360 10.76 -5.07 -12.37
N TYR A 361 9.97 -6.09 -12.05
CA TYR A 361 9.53 -7.12 -12.97
C TYR A 361 8.02 -7.07 -13.15
N GLN A 362 7.56 -7.56 -14.30
CA GLN A 362 6.17 -7.96 -14.51
C GLN A 362 6.11 -9.40 -15.03
N VAL A 363 5.02 -10.09 -14.71
CA VAL A 363 4.76 -11.45 -15.17
C VAL A 363 3.26 -11.71 -15.24
N ARG A 364 2.85 -12.60 -16.16
CA ARG A 364 1.47 -13.09 -16.19
C ARG A 364 1.19 -14.00 -15.00
N PRO A 365 -0.05 -14.06 -14.50
CA PRO A 365 -0.41 -14.96 -13.40
C PRO A 365 -0.23 -16.45 -13.68
N ASP A 366 -0.01 -16.86 -14.93
CA ASP A 366 0.32 -18.23 -15.32
C ASP A 366 1.83 -18.52 -15.34
N GLY A 367 2.67 -17.51 -15.04
CA GLY A 367 4.12 -17.58 -15.03
C GLY A 367 4.77 -17.30 -16.39
N ASN A 368 3.98 -17.04 -17.44
CA ASN A 368 4.50 -16.66 -18.74
C ASN A 368 4.83 -15.17 -18.81
N GLU A 369 5.58 -14.78 -19.84
CA GLU A 369 5.91 -13.37 -20.13
C GLU A 369 6.57 -12.64 -18.93
N LEU A 370 7.43 -13.34 -18.17
CA LEU A 370 8.28 -12.70 -17.17
C LEU A 370 9.27 -11.76 -17.86
N THR A 371 9.16 -10.47 -17.59
CA THR A 371 10.05 -9.43 -18.17
C THR A 371 10.50 -8.45 -17.10
N SER A 372 11.78 -8.06 -17.13
CA SER A 372 12.26 -6.90 -16.36
C SER A 372 11.80 -5.61 -17.04
N LEU A 373 11.19 -4.72 -16.27
CA LEU A 373 10.73 -3.40 -16.70
C LEU A 373 11.80 -2.32 -16.52
N THR A 374 12.77 -2.58 -15.66
CA THR A 374 13.92 -1.72 -15.41
C THR A 374 15.23 -2.48 -15.51
N SER A 375 16.32 -1.73 -15.59
CA SER A 375 17.69 -2.27 -15.65
C SER A 375 18.33 -2.35 -14.26
N ILE A 376 19.44 -3.09 -14.14
CA ILE A 376 20.18 -3.32 -12.88
C ILE A 376 20.89 -2.06 -12.33
N ASP A 377 20.96 -0.99 -13.13
CA ASP A 377 21.48 0.32 -12.77
C ASP A 377 20.37 1.34 -12.47
N GLU A 378 19.11 0.92 -12.58
CA GLU A 378 17.91 1.72 -12.31
C GLU A 378 17.29 1.27 -10.98
N TYR A 379 17.33 2.14 -9.96
CA TYR A 379 16.66 1.90 -8.68
C TYR A 379 15.18 2.28 -8.77
N VAL A 380 14.28 1.35 -8.43
CA VAL A 380 12.83 1.56 -8.51
C VAL A 380 12.19 1.62 -7.14
N TYR A 381 11.74 2.81 -6.74
CA TYR A 381 10.87 2.98 -5.58
C TYR A 381 10.23 4.37 -5.58
N PRO A 382 8.90 4.53 -5.49
CA PRO A 382 7.83 3.51 -5.44
C PRO A 382 7.31 3.11 -6.85
N PHE A 383 6.40 2.11 -6.91
CA PHE A 383 5.60 1.80 -8.11
C PHE A 383 4.10 1.59 -7.80
N VAL A 384 3.22 1.93 -8.73
CA VAL A 384 1.76 1.74 -8.57
C VAL A 384 1.05 1.51 -9.90
N TRP A 385 0.07 0.59 -9.93
CA TRP A 385 -0.75 0.36 -11.11
C TRP A 385 -1.77 1.48 -11.35
N ILE A 386 -2.10 1.75 -12.62
CA ILE A 386 -3.22 2.64 -12.94
C ILE A 386 -4.55 1.92 -12.61
N PRO A 387 -5.42 2.50 -11.77
CA PRO A 387 -6.73 1.90 -11.46
C PRO A 387 -7.59 1.73 -12.71
N THR A 388 -8.35 0.64 -12.77
CA THR A 388 -9.42 0.51 -13.77
C THR A 388 -10.68 1.17 -13.20
N PRO A 389 -11.33 2.11 -13.91
CA PRO A 389 -12.58 2.68 -13.45
C PRO A 389 -13.60 1.56 -13.23
N LEU A 390 -14.27 1.55 -12.07
CA LEU A 390 -15.45 0.70 -11.89
C LEU A 390 -16.43 1.08 -13.00
N ALA A 391 -16.74 0.12 -13.88
CA ALA A 391 -17.76 0.32 -14.89
C ALA A 391 -19.04 0.74 -14.16
N THR A 392 -19.49 1.97 -14.38
CA THR A 392 -20.81 2.39 -13.95
C THR A 392 -21.79 1.46 -14.64
N GLU A 393 -22.46 0.59 -13.89
CA GLU A 393 -23.66 -0.07 -14.36
C GLU A 393 -24.59 1.04 -14.82
N THR A 394 -24.62 1.27 -16.12
CA THR A 394 -25.67 2.03 -16.76
C THR A 394 -26.88 1.15 -16.59
N GLN A 395 -27.65 1.39 -15.53
CA GLN A 395 -29.04 0.98 -15.48
C GLN A 395 -29.70 1.63 -16.69
N GLY A 396 -29.72 0.88 -17.79
CA GLY A 396 -30.58 1.16 -18.92
C GLY A 396 -32.00 1.13 -18.39
N LEU A 397 -32.54 2.31 -18.10
CA LEU A 397 -33.97 2.52 -18.13
C LEU A 397 -34.40 2.21 -19.56
N SER A 398 -34.75 0.94 -19.78
CA SER A 398 -35.59 0.52 -20.88
C SER A 398 -36.95 1.20 -20.66
N GLU A 399 -37.12 2.40 -21.21
CA GLU A 399 -38.44 2.84 -21.62
C GLU A 399 -38.95 1.81 -22.65
N ALA A 400 -39.98 1.06 -22.24
CA ALA A 400 -40.79 0.27 -23.15
C ALA A 400 -42.14 0.99 -23.34
N PRO A 401 -42.75 0.82 -24.52
CA PRO A 401 -43.54 1.84 -25.22
C PRO A 401 -44.94 2.13 -24.67
#